data_AF-A0A0G2E7L8-F1
#
_entry.id   AF-A0A0G2E7L8-F1
#
_cell.length_a   1.000
_cell.length_b   1.000
_cell.length_c   1.000
_cell.angle_alpha   90.00
_cell.angle_beta   90.00
_cell.angle_gamma   90.00
#
_symmetry.space_group_name_H-M   'P 1'
#
loop_
_entity.id
_entity.type
_entity.pdbx_description
1 polymer ?
#
loop_
_entity_poly.entity_id
_entity_poly.type
_entity_poly.pdbx_seq_one_letter_code
_entity_poly.pdbx_strand_id
1 'polypeptide(L)'
;MLATKQCLLPLLLGALAINAASSSALTFDPDWPLGTPLLLLLKRQDDDMSEAEYNCHDNCGQAIVAARASGTAGPCTDATFLHDYAACLQCAGPANQDIWRYYGGALTAVAAECSGLSTVPATAVEPAVSAAVTATSAAATATATATGLVCPL
;
A
#
# COMPACT_ATOMS: atom_id res chain seq x y z
N MET A 1 -67.16 -2.05 -5.04
CA MET A 1 -67.45 -3.47 -5.38
C MET A 1 -66.13 -4.23 -5.33
N LEU A 2 -66.10 -5.32 -4.55
CA LEU A 2 -65.25 -6.53 -4.61
C LEU A 2 -63.91 -6.46 -5.40
N ALA A 3 -62.76 -6.97 -4.95
CA ALA A 3 -62.50 -8.10 -4.06
C ALA A 3 -60.99 -8.22 -3.72
N THR A 4 -60.71 -8.61 -2.46
CA THR A 4 -59.64 -9.52 -1.98
C THR A 4 -58.33 -9.71 -2.76
N LYS A 5 -57.20 -9.55 -2.06
CA LYS A 5 -56.38 -10.73 -1.68
C LYS A 5 -55.40 -10.44 -0.54
N GLN A 6 -55.65 -11.09 0.59
CA GLN A 6 -54.69 -11.34 1.66
C GLN A 6 -53.51 -12.16 1.11
N CYS A 7 -52.27 -11.79 1.43
CA CYS A 7 -51.12 -12.71 1.54
C CYS A 7 -50.28 -12.19 2.72
N LEU A 8 -50.54 -12.68 3.94
CA LEU A 8 -49.89 -13.84 4.56
C LEU A 8 -48.50 -13.47 5.12
N LEU A 9 -48.44 -13.39 6.45
CA LEU A 9 -47.24 -13.63 7.26
C LEU A 9 -46.58 -14.96 6.81
N PRO A 10 -45.25 -15.01 6.62
CA PRO A 10 -44.53 -16.27 6.76
C PRO A 10 -43.92 -16.36 8.17
N LEU A 11 -44.45 -17.32 8.92
CA LEU A 11 -43.78 -17.99 10.04
C LEU A 11 -42.49 -18.69 9.53
N LEU A 12 -41.48 -18.68 10.40
CA LEU A 12 -40.38 -19.65 10.54
C LEU A 12 -40.06 -20.57 9.35
N LEU A 13 -38.87 -20.40 8.76
CA LEU A 13 -37.98 -21.50 8.42
C LEU A 13 -36.56 -21.07 8.82
N GLY A 14 -36.02 -21.67 9.88
CA GLY A 14 -34.61 -21.54 10.23
C GLY A 14 -33.77 -22.19 9.14
N ALA A 15 -33.20 -21.38 8.25
CA ALA A 15 -32.13 -21.81 7.39
C ALA A 15 -30.85 -21.85 8.24
N LEU A 16 -30.52 -23.03 8.76
CA LEU A 16 -29.15 -23.35 9.13
C LEU A 16 -28.35 -23.37 7.82
N ALA A 17 -27.91 -22.20 7.36
CA ALA A 17 -26.92 -22.11 6.31
C ALA A 17 -25.65 -22.70 6.90
N ILE A 18 -25.35 -23.94 6.55
CA ILE A 18 -24.00 -24.46 6.64
C ILE A 18 -23.21 -23.53 5.73
N ASN A 19 -22.45 -22.59 6.30
CA ASN A 19 -21.38 -21.95 5.56
C ASN A 19 -20.46 -23.10 5.16
N ALA A 20 -20.66 -23.61 3.94
CA ALA A 20 -19.59 -24.28 3.24
C ALA A 20 -18.45 -23.26 3.27
N ALA A 21 -17.45 -23.50 4.11
CA ALA A 21 -16.19 -22.83 3.94
C ALA A 21 -15.84 -23.10 2.48
N SER A 22 -15.88 -22.06 1.65
CA SER A 22 -15.25 -22.11 0.35
C SER A 22 -13.79 -22.36 0.65
N SER A 23 -13.41 -23.63 0.74
CA SER A 23 -12.05 -24.05 0.48
C SER A 23 -11.85 -23.70 -0.98
N SER A 24 -11.47 -22.46 -1.23
CA SER A 24 -10.62 -22.13 -2.35
C SER A 24 -9.38 -22.98 -2.14
N ALA A 25 -9.47 -24.26 -2.53
CA ALA A 25 -8.30 -25.00 -2.90
C ALA A 25 -7.63 -24.09 -3.93
N LEU A 26 -6.47 -23.56 -3.57
CA LEU A 26 -5.57 -22.94 -4.52
C LEU A 26 -5.23 -24.05 -5.51
N THR A 27 -6.12 -24.29 -6.48
CA THR A 27 -5.86 -25.22 -7.57
C THR A 27 -4.78 -24.53 -8.37
N PHE A 28 -3.54 -24.83 -8.02
CA PHE A 28 -2.38 -24.54 -8.83
C PHE A 28 -2.68 -25.10 -10.20
N ASP A 29 -2.83 -24.20 -11.17
CA ASP A 29 -3.00 -24.57 -12.57
C ASP A 29 -1.74 -25.38 -12.97
N PRO A 30 -1.89 -26.65 -13.38
CA PRO A 30 -0.75 -27.52 -13.66
C PRO A 30 0.02 -27.12 -14.93
N ASP A 31 -0.52 -26.20 -15.74
CA ASP A 31 0.10 -25.64 -16.96
C ASP A 31 0.74 -24.26 -16.70
N TRP A 32 0.61 -23.71 -15.50
CA TRP A 32 1.35 -22.51 -15.10
C TRP A 32 2.84 -22.86 -15.01
N PRO A 33 3.75 -22.14 -15.69
CA PRO A 33 5.16 -22.53 -15.77
C PRO A 33 5.76 -22.56 -14.37
N LEU A 34 5.88 -23.76 -13.79
CA LEU A 34 6.24 -24.03 -12.39
C LEU A 34 7.66 -23.57 -11.97
N GLY A 35 8.40 -22.87 -12.85
CA GLY A 35 9.76 -22.43 -12.60
C GLY A 35 9.91 -20.95 -12.26
N THR A 36 9.11 -20.06 -12.85
CA THR A 36 9.32 -18.60 -12.74
C THR A 36 8.50 -17.89 -11.65
N PRO A 37 7.20 -18.17 -11.44
CA PRO A 37 6.36 -17.44 -10.51
C PRO A 37 6.50 -17.92 -9.07
N LEU A 38 6.73 -19.24 -8.86
CA LEU A 38 7.03 -19.76 -7.52
C LEU A 38 8.41 -19.31 -7.05
N LEU A 39 9.40 -19.24 -7.94
CA LEU A 39 10.73 -18.73 -7.62
C LEU A 39 10.71 -17.22 -7.34
N LEU A 40 9.90 -16.45 -8.07
CA LEU A 40 9.67 -15.03 -7.78
C LEU A 40 8.95 -14.83 -6.44
N LEU A 41 7.99 -15.71 -6.11
CA LEU A 41 7.27 -15.66 -4.85
C LEU A 41 8.18 -16.03 -3.68
N LEU A 42 8.95 -17.12 -3.82
CA LEU A 42 9.99 -17.51 -2.87
C LEU A 42 10.99 -16.39 -2.67
N LYS A 43 11.41 -15.67 -3.73
CA LYS A 43 12.32 -14.53 -3.58
C LYS A 43 11.71 -13.31 -2.88
N ARG A 44 10.38 -13.19 -2.84
CA ARG A 44 9.68 -12.17 -2.03
C ARG A 44 9.42 -12.63 -0.60
N GLN A 45 9.52 -13.94 -0.36
CA GLN A 45 9.34 -14.58 0.95
C GLN A 45 10.66 -15.06 1.55
N ASP A 46 11.76 -14.92 0.84
CA ASP A 46 13.08 -15.25 1.33
C ASP A 46 13.38 -14.26 2.44
N ASP A 47 13.78 -14.77 3.59
CA ASP A 47 14.26 -13.96 4.72
C ASP A 47 15.65 -13.36 4.43
N ASP A 48 16.03 -13.22 3.15
CA ASP A 48 17.34 -12.74 2.69
C ASP A 48 17.49 -11.22 2.86
N MET A 49 16.37 -10.50 2.98
CA MET A 49 16.37 -9.07 3.27
C MET A 49 16.57 -8.82 4.77
N SER A 50 17.68 -8.18 5.12
CA SER A 50 17.93 -7.77 6.50
C SER A 50 16.91 -6.72 6.97
N GLU A 51 16.65 -6.65 8.27
CA GLU A 51 15.78 -5.60 8.84
C GLU A 51 16.29 -4.19 8.49
N ALA A 52 17.62 -3.99 8.41
CA ALA A 52 18.21 -2.72 8.02
C ALA A 52 17.90 -2.35 6.55
N GLU A 53 17.86 -3.34 5.66
CA GLU A 53 17.48 -3.15 4.26
C GLU A 53 15.97 -2.89 4.14
N TYR A 54 15.15 -3.66 4.85
CA TYR A 54 13.71 -3.46 4.92
C TYR A 54 13.35 -2.05 5.42
N ASN A 55 13.91 -1.63 6.56
CA ASN A 55 13.64 -0.31 7.11
C ASN A 55 14.09 0.79 6.16
N CYS A 56 15.21 0.61 5.46
CA CYS A 56 15.66 1.60 4.48
C CYS A 56 14.67 1.75 3.32
N HIS A 57 14.20 0.63 2.77
CA HIS A 57 13.17 0.60 1.74
C HIS A 57 11.85 1.22 2.21
N ASP A 58 11.41 0.89 3.42
CA ASP A 58 10.14 1.38 3.97
C ASP A 58 10.21 2.89 4.23
N ASN A 59 11.29 3.42 4.81
CA ASN A 59 11.46 4.87 5.00
C ASN A 59 11.41 5.62 3.65
N CYS A 60 12.13 5.15 2.62
CA CYS A 60 12.06 5.78 1.31
C CYS A 60 10.66 5.68 0.67
N GLY A 61 9.94 4.58 0.90
CA GLY A 61 8.58 4.39 0.42
C GLY A 61 7.56 5.28 1.15
N GLN A 62 7.58 5.28 2.48
CA GLN A 62 6.68 6.07 3.32
C GLN A 62 6.92 7.56 3.11
N ALA A 63 8.15 8.03 2.90
CA ALA A 63 8.42 9.41 2.52
C ALA A 63 7.68 9.80 1.23
N ILE A 64 7.65 8.95 0.20
CA ILE A 64 6.88 9.22 -1.02
C ILE A 64 5.37 9.27 -0.74
N VAL A 65 4.86 8.34 0.09
CA VAL A 65 3.43 8.29 0.44
C VAL A 65 3.05 9.53 1.26
N ALA A 66 3.85 9.89 2.25
CA ALA A 66 3.68 11.08 3.09
C ALA A 66 3.65 12.33 2.21
N ALA A 67 4.64 12.50 1.33
CA ALA A 67 4.69 13.65 0.43
C ALA A 67 3.42 13.82 -0.43
N ARG A 68 2.84 12.70 -0.88
CA ARG A 68 1.57 12.71 -1.64
C ARG A 68 0.37 13.00 -0.74
N ALA A 69 0.42 12.59 0.52
CA ALA A 69 -0.65 12.77 1.49
C ALA A 69 -0.65 14.17 2.14
N SER A 70 0.46 14.92 2.10
CA SER A 70 0.60 16.22 2.77
C SER A 70 -0.31 17.34 2.22
N GLY A 71 -1.05 17.09 1.13
CA GLY A 71 -2.08 17.99 0.62
C GLY A 71 -1.55 19.39 0.30
N THR A 72 -2.28 20.44 0.70
CA THR A 72 -1.93 21.83 0.40
C THR A 72 -0.84 22.41 1.31
N ALA A 73 -0.60 21.82 2.48
CA ALA A 73 0.52 22.20 3.35
C ALA A 73 1.87 21.76 2.75
N GLY A 74 1.83 20.70 1.94
CA GLY A 74 2.99 20.17 1.24
C GLY A 74 3.95 19.40 2.15
N PRO A 75 4.88 18.65 1.53
CA PRO A 75 5.80 17.75 2.23
C PRO A 75 6.75 18.48 3.19
N CYS A 76 7.08 19.74 2.91
CA CYS A 76 8.17 20.47 3.59
C CYS A 76 7.95 20.75 5.08
N THR A 77 6.72 20.59 5.56
CA THR A 77 6.36 20.75 6.98
C THR A 77 5.70 19.50 7.57
N ASP A 78 5.58 18.44 6.77
CA ASP A 78 4.99 17.18 7.17
C ASP A 78 6.00 16.37 7.98
N ALA A 79 5.68 16.11 9.26
CA ALA A 79 6.61 15.46 10.18
C ALA A 79 6.94 14.02 9.76
N THR A 80 5.99 13.31 9.15
CA THR A 80 6.20 11.95 8.64
C THR A 80 7.15 11.99 7.46
N PHE A 81 6.90 12.86 6.48
CA PHE A 81 7.79 13.05 5.35
C PHE A 81 9.21 13.40 5.82
N LEU A 82 9.36 14.40 6.68
CA LEU A 82 10.68 14.86 7.12
C LEU A 82 11.44 13.78 7.89
N HIS A 83 10.75 12.99 8.70
CA HIS A 83 11.35 11.87 9.43
C HIS A 83 11.82 10.77 8.47
N ASP A 84 10.91 10.24 7.66
CA ASP A 84 11.19 9.11 6.78
C ASP A 84 12.17 9.48 5.67
N TYR A 85 12.10 10.73 5.18
CA TYR A 85 13.03 11.23 4.17
C TYR A 85 14.46 11.34 4.70
N ALA A 86 14.64 11.83 5.93
CA ALA A 86 15.94 11.91 6.56
C ALA A 86 16.54 10.51 6.77
N ALA A 87 15.75 9.56 7.26
CA ALA A 87 16.15 8.17 7.40
C ALA A 87 16.49 7.53 6.04
N CYS A 88 15.69 7.79 4.99
CA CYS A 88 15.99 7.34 3.64
C CYS A 88 17.36 7.86 3.16
N LEU A 89 17.66 9.15 3.31
CA LEU A 89 18.96 9.70 2.91
C LEU A 89 20.13 9.10 3.68
N GLN A 90 19.95 8.74 4.95
CA GLN A 90 21.00 8.11 5.75
C GLN A 90 21.42 6.73 5.18
N CYS A 91 20.48 5.93 4.69
CA CYS A 91 20.76 4.53 4.35
C CYS A 91 20.73 4.21 2.84
N ALA A 92 20.18 5.09 2.00
CA ALA A 92 19.93 4.79 0.59
C ALA A 92 21.15 4.92 -0.32
N GLY A 93 22.27 5.43 0.20
CA GLY A 93 23.47 5.65 -0.57
C GLY A 93 24.30 4.40 -0.86
N PRO A 94 25.35 4.53 -1.68
CA PRO A 94 26.06 3.40 -2.30
C PRO A 94 26.89 2.56 -1.33
N ALA A 95 27.24 3.11 -0.16
CA ALA A 95 27.97 2.38 0.88
C ALA A 95 27.06 1.58 1.83
N ASN A 96 25.74 1.75 1.71
CA ASN A 96 24.73 1.04 2.47
C ASN A 96 23.89 0.17 1.51
N GLN A 97 22.63 0.52 1.28
CA GLN A 97 21.71 -0.30 0.48
C GLN A 97 21.75 0.03 -1.01
N ASP A 98 22.28 1.20 -1.39
CA ASP A 98 22.34 1.69 -2.77
C ASP A 98 20.97 1.67 -3.47
N ILE A 99 19.91 1.98 -2.71
CA ILE A 99 18.52 1.97 -3.19
C ILE A 99 18.05 3.33 -3.69
N TRP A 100 18.87 4.38 -3.53
CA TRP A 100 18.53 5.72 -4.04
C TRP A 100 18.26 5.72 -5.54
N ARG A 101 18.86 4.80 -6.30
CA ARG A 101 18.56 4.58 -7.73
C ARG A 101 17.08 4.31 -8.02
N TYR A 102 16.32 3.77 -7.05
CA TYR A 102 14.91 3.42 -7.20
C TYR A 102 13.98 4.53 -6.71
N TYR A 103 14.35 5.24 -5.64
CA TYR A 103 13.49 6.24 -4.98
C TYR A 103 13.86 7.69 -5.31
N GLY A 104 15.13 7.92 -5.63
CA GLY A 104 15.74 9.25 -5.69
C GLY A 104 15.12 10.16 -6.73
N GLY A 105 14.61 9.64 -7.84
CA GLY A 105 13.90 10.46 -8.84
C GLY A 105 12.65 11.13 -8.26
N ALA A 106 11.81 10.37 -7.56
CA ALA A 106 10.60 10.89 -6.94
C ALA A 106 10.94 11.82 -5.76
N LEU A 107 11.84 11.37 -4.89
CA LEU A 107 12.17 12.12 -3.68
C LEU A 107 12.99 13.38 -3.94
N THR A 108 13.85 13.41 -4.96
CA THR A 108 14.57 14.64 -5.38
C THR A 108 13.60 15.69 -5.88
N ALA A 109 12.60 15.29 -6.68
CA ALA A 109 11.60 16.23 -7.19
C ALA A 109 10.82 16.87 -6.03
N VAL A 110 10.37 16.06 -5.07
CA VAL A 110 9.66 16.52 -3.87
C VAL A 110 10.55 17.40 -2.98
N ALA A 111 11.77 16.96 -2.66
CA ALA A 111 12.66 17.68 -1.78
C ALA A 111 13.18 19.00 -2.39
N ALA A 112 13.26 19.09 -3.72
CA ALA A 112 13.64 20.34 -4.40
C ALA A 112 12.60 21.48 -4.22
N GLU A 113 11.35 21.14 -3.89
CA GLU A 113 10.32 22.13 -3.54
C GLU A 113 10.52 22.68 -2.12
N CYS A 114 11.28 21.97 -1.28
CA CYS A 114 11.55 22.32 0.10
C CYS A 114 12.88 23.05 0.26
N SER A 115 12.86 24.21 0.90
CA SER A 115 14.08 24.95 1.20
C SER A 115 14.94 24.21 2.23
N GLY A 116 16.18 23.89 1.85
CA GLY A 116 17.19 23.37 2.78
C GLY A 116 17.22 21.86 2.96
N LEU A 117 16.42 21.09 2.22
CA LEU A 117 16.56 19.64 2.20
C LEU A 117 17.70 19.21 1.25
N SER A 118 18.57 18.33 1.75
CA SER A 118 19.56 17.65 0.90
C SER A 118 18.85 16.69 -0.04
N THR A 119 19.36 16.52 -1.26
CA THR A 119 18.91 15.50 -2.22
C THR A 119 19.96 14.43 -2.48
N VAL A 120 21.01 14.40 -1.65
CA VAL A 120 22.15 13.50 -1.77
C VAL A 120 22.19 12.59 -0.53
N PRO A 121 22.05 11.26 -0.70
CA PRO A 121 22.21 10.30 0.39
C PRO A 121 23.61 10.29 0.97
N ALA A 122 23.76 9.74 2.17
CA ALA A 122 25.06 9.48 2.78
C ALA A 122 25.90 8.55 1.88
N THR A 123 27.18 8.87 1.73
CA THR A 123 28.11 8.10 0.88
C THR A 123 29.04 7.21 1.68
N ALA A 124 29.08 7.37 3.00
CA ALA A 124 29.81 6.51 3.94
C ALA A 124 28.88 5.40 4.47
N VAL A 125 29.47 4.40 5.14
CA VAL A 125 28.70 3.36 5.83
C VAL A 125 28.03 3.97 7.05
N GLU A 126 26.70 4.05 7.02
CA GLU A 126 25.88 4.56 8.11
C GLU A 126 25.27 3.43 8.96
N PRO A 127 24.93 3.69 10.23
CA PRO A 127 24.15 2.76 11.06
C PRO A 127 22.77 2.46 10.45
N ALA A 128 22.20 1.31 10.83
CA ALA A 128 20.84 0.95 10.45
C ALA A 128 19.83 2.00 10.95
N VAL A 129 18.85 2.32 10.10
CA VAL A 129 17.76 3.25 10.41
C VAL A 129 16.61 2.53 11.11
N SER A 130 15.85 3.29 11.90
CA SER A 130 14.62 2.79 12.53
C SER A 130 13.54 2.47 11.48
N ALA A 131 12.53 1.71 11.89
CA ALA A 131 11.31 1.53 11.10
C ALA A 131 10.67 2.88 10.75
N ALA A 132 10.03 2.95 9.59
CA ALA A 132 9.39 4.16 9.10
C ALA A 132 8.13 4.51 9.90
N VAL A 133 7.76 5.79 9.86
CA VAL A 133 6.45 6.23 10.32
C VAL A 133 5.44 6.00 9.20
N THR A 134 4.43 5.18 9.44
CA THR A 134 3.45 4.87 8.38
C THR A 134 2.66 6.12 7.98
N ALA A 135 2.79 6.52 6.71
CA ALA A 135 2.04 7.63 6.15
C ALA A 135 0.57 7.22 5.94
N THR A 136 -0.35 8.05 6.39
CA THR A 136 -1.79 7.80 6.18
C THR A 136 -2.23 8.52 4.91
N SER A 137 -2.47 7.78 3.84
CA SER A 137 -3.17 8.34 2.68
C SER A 137 -4.67 8.42 2.98
N ALA A 138 -5.27 9.61 2.89
CA ALA A 138 -6.71 9.70 2.79
C ALA A 138 -7.12 9.10 1.44
N ALA A 139 -7.51 7.82 1.43
CA ALA A 139 -8.10 7.22 0.24
C ALA A 139 -9.32 8.06 -0.15
N ALA A 140 -9.28 8.68 -1.33
CA ALA A 140 -10.44 9.37 -1.87
C ALA A 140 -11.57 8.35 -1.94
N THR A 141 -12.56 8.48 -1.06
CA THR A 141 -13.76 7.64 -1.09
C THR A 141 -14.57 8.08 -2.32
N ALA A 142 -14.27 7.46 -3.46
CA ALA A 142 -15.11 7.60 -4.64
C ALA A 142 -16.41 6.82 -4.37
N THR A 143 -17.41 7.50 -3.80
CA THR A 143 -18.77 6.97 -3.74
C THR A 143 -19.30 6.89 -5.18
N ALA A 144 -19.25 5.71 -5.77
CA ALA A 144 -19.93 5.44 -7.02
C ALA A 144 -21.44 5.47 -6.76
N THR A 145 -22.08 6.61 -7.04
CA THR A 145 -23.54 6.69 -7.12
C THR A 145 -23.98 5.88 -8.33
N ALA A 146 -24.41 4.64 -8.10
CA ALA A 146 -25.08 3.84 -9.11
C ALA A 146 -26.44 4.48 -9.41
N THR A 147 -26.52 5.26 -10.49
CA THR A 147 -27.80 5.73 -11.03
C THR A 147 -28.54 4.52 -11.58
N GLY A 148 -29.42 3.95 -10.77
CA GLY A 148 -30.33 2.88 -11.18
C GLY A 148 -31.18 3.35 -12.36
N LEU A 149 -31.10 2.60 -13.46
CA LEU A 149 -31.95 2.76 -14.63
C LEU A 149 -33.36 2.27 -14.25
N VAL A 150 -34.26 3.20 -13.92
CA VAL A 150 -35.70 2.90 -13.80
C VAL A 150 -36.34 2.99 -15.18
N CYS A 151 -36.91 1.87 -15.63
CA CYS A 151 -37.69 1.74 -16.85
C CYS A 151 -39.09 2.35 -16.63
N PRO A 152 -39.55 3.33 -17.44
CA PRO A 152 -40.90 3.87 -17.31
C PRO A 152 -41.93 3.10 -18.15
N LEU A 153 -43.07 2.85 -17.48
CA LEU A 153 -44.44 2.46 -17.89
C LEU A 153 -44.66 1.32 -18.89
#